data_AF-A0A135VFJ0-F1
#
_entry.id   AF-A0A135VFJ0-F1
#
_cell.length_a   1.000
_cell.length_b   1.000
_cell.length_c   1.000
_cell.angle_alpha   90.00
_cell.angle_beta   90.00
_cell.angle_gamma   90.00
#
_symmetry.space_group_name_H-M   'P 1'
#
loop_
_entity.id
_entity.type
_entity.pdbx_description
1 polymer ?
#
loop_
_entity_poly.entity_id
_entity_poly.type
_entity_poly.pdbx_seq_one_letter_code
_entity_poly.pdbx_strand_id
1 'polypeptide(L)'
;MIRRDNFYIRRKSLFYLCEMNSEPRWKLQTDDSDIEEFIDIRRKVGNQIIREYLLDGVENSERIDRVSGKLRGPKNEFKDFANFLILKLSVDGLMVKFLAEAGVYDNLRIVAVDSKNLAERSSDDIIRIFTEALENPDSYNTKVVLSDDSTVR
;
A
#
# COMPACT_ATOMS: atom_id res chain seq x y z
N MET A 1 -20.46 49.04 -33.30
CA MET A 1 -20.43 47.74 -34.01
C MET A 1 -19.35 46.88 -33.37
N ILE A 2 -19.65 45.61 -33.12
CA ILE A 2 -19.01 44.69 -32.18
C ILE A 2 -17.75 44.03 -32.78
N ARG A 3 -16.79 43.64 -31.91
CA ARG A 3 -15.89 42.44 -31.92
C ARG A 3 -14.40 42.81 -31.80
N ARG A 4 -13.74 42.54 -30.66
CA ARG A 4 -13.28 41.27 -30.05
C ARG A 4 -11.91 40.81 -30.57
N ASP A 5 -10.96 40.81 -29.63
CA ASP A 5 -9.94 39.81 -29.33
C ASP A 5 -8.89 39.43 -30.38
N ASN A 6 -7.60 39.59 -30.03
CA ASN A 6 -6.78 38.41 -29.74
C ASN A 6 -5.41 38.77 -29.13
N PHE A 7 -5.26 38.37 -27.87
CA PHE A 7 -4.01 38.30 -27.13
C PHE A 7 -3.10 37.21 -27.73
N TYR A 8 -1.90 37.61 -28.19
CA TYR A 8 -0.82 36.67 -28.49
C TYR A 8 -0.14 36.22 -27.19
N ILE A 9 -0.56 35.08 -26.64
CA ILE A 9 0.23 34.37 -25.62
C ILE A 9 1.06 33.31 -26.34
N ARG A 10 2.37 33.58 -26.50
CA ARG A 10 3.36 32.58 -26.87
C ARG A 10 3.47 31.52 -25.76
N ARG A 11 2.77 30.39 -25.89
CA ARG A 11 3.09 29.20 -25.10
C ARG A 11 4.33 28.55 -25.69
N LYS A 12 5.44 28.62 -24.94
CA LYS A 12 6.61 27.75 -25.11
C LYS A 12 6.15 26.30 -24.97
N SER A 13 6.25 25.53 -26.05
CA SER A 13 6.22 24.07 -25.99
C SER A 13 7.48 23.59 -25.27
N LEU A 14 7.36 23.30 -23.98
CA LEU A 14 8.29 22.45 -23.26
C LEU A 14 7.87 21.00 -23.53
N PHE A 15 8.47 20.41 -24.57
CA PHE A 15 8.59 18.96 -24.66
C PHE A 15 9.48 18.51 -23.50
N TYR A 16 8.88 18.16 -22.38
CA TYR A 16 9.54 17.31 -21.41
C TYR A 16 9.58 15.90 -22.03
N LEU A 17 10.80 15.42 -22.29
CA LEU A 17 11.04 14.00 -22.34
C LEU A 17 10.53 13.40 -21.02
N CYS A 18 9.40 12.71 -21.07
CA CYS A 18 8.98 11.82 -20.00
C CYS A 18 10.03 10.70 -19.96
N GLU A 19 10.97 10.79 -19.01
CA GLU A 19 11.59 9.58 -18.47
C GLU A 19 10.46 8.58 -18.20
N MET A 20 10.65 7.33 -18.63
CA MET A 20 9.75 6.24 -18.30
C MET A 20 9.76 6.08 -16.78
N ASN A 21 8.91 6.85 -16.09
CA ASN A 21 8.75 6.83 -14.65
C ASN A 21 8.24 5.43 -14.29
N SER A 22 9.15 4.56 -13.88
CA SER A 22 8.80 3.35 -13.16
C SER A 22 7.89 3.78 -12.00
N GLU A 23 6.71 3.17 -11.90
CA GLU A 23 5.77 3.44 -10.79
C GLU A 23 6.52 3.43 -9.46
N PRO A 24 6.26 4.36 -8.52
CA PRO A 24 6.95 4.39 -7.23
C PRO A 24 6.76 3.05 -6.51
N ARG A 25 7.86 2.41 -6.10
CA ARG A 25 7.82 1.08 -5.46
C ARG A 25 8.45 1.05 -4.08
N TRP A 26 7.85 0.27 -3.21
CA TRP A 26 8.44 -0.17 -1.95
C TRP A 26 9.15 -1.51 -2.17
N LYS A 27 10.23 -1.72 -1.43
CA LYS A 27 11.03 -2.94 -1.51
C LYS A 27 11.22 -3.52 -0.12
N LEU A 28 10.79 -4.75 0.07
CA LEU A 28 11.02 -5.51 1.29
C LEU A 28 12.05 -6.59 1.01
N GLN A 29 13.09 -6.64 1.83
CA GLN A 29 14.05 -7.73 1.84
C GLN A 29 13.95 -8.43 3.19
N THR A 30 13.49 -9.68 3.19
CA THR A 30 13.56 -10.54 4.39
C THR A 30 14.85 -11.35 4.36
N ASP A 31 15.28 -11.89 5.50
CA ASP A 31 16.61 -12.49 5.64
C ASP A 31 16.87 -13.67 4.69
N ASP A 32 15.82 -14.42 4.31
CA ASP A 32 15.91 -15.63 3.49
C ASP A 32 15.22 -15.53 2.12
N SER A 33 14.76 -14.34 1.71
CA SER A 33 13.95 -14.18 0.49
C SER A 33 14.56 -13.26 -0.57
N ASP A 34 14.10 -13.44 -1.80
CA ASP A 34 14.21 -12.43 -2.84
C ASP A 34 13.54 -11.11 -2.41
N ILE A 35 13.93 -10.02 -3.07
CA ILE A 35 13.34 -8.69 -2.83
C ILE A 35 11.89 -8.70 -3.31
N GLU A 36 10.95 -8.52 -2.38
CA GLU A 36 9.54 -8.30 -2.70
C GLU A 36 9.32 -6.82 -3.06
N GLU A 37 8.56 -6.57 -4.12
CA GLU A 37 8.22 -5.22 -4.56
C GLU A 37 6.73 -4.94 -4.43
N PHE A 38 6.39 -3.73 -3.98
CA PHE A 38 5.01 -3.26 -3.86
C PHE A 38 4.86 -1.91 -4.57
N ILE A 39 3.77 -1.74 -5.30
CA ILE A 39 3.40 -0.50 -6.00
C ILE A 39 2.80 0.46 -4.98
N ASP A 40 3.37 1.66 -4.84
CA ASP A 40 2.87 2.69 -3.92
C ASP A 40 1.52 3.24 -4.42
N ILE A 41 0.49 3.09 -3.58
CA ILE A 41 -0.87 3.53 -3.88
C ILE A 41 -1.35 4.65 -2.95
N ARG A 42 -0.49 5.23 -2.11
CA ARG A 42 -0.89 6.25 -1.12
C ARG A 42 -1.56 7.46 -1.76
N ARG A 43 -1.10 7.85 -2.95
CA ARG A 43 -1.73 8.96 -3.71
C ARG A 43 -3.13 8.63 -4.22
N LYS A 44 -3.43 7.34 -4.37
CA LYS A 44 -4.71 6.84 -4.88
C LYS A 44 -5.72 6.64 -3.77
N VAL A 45 -5.33 5.97 -2.68
CA VAL A 45 -6.22 5.68 -1.54
C VAL A 45 -6.32 6.84 -0.56
N GLY A 46 -5.38 7.80 -0.60
CA GLY A 46 -5.33 8.93 0.33
C GLY A 46 -4.85 8.53 1.72
N ASN A 47 -5.14 9.39 2.71
CA ASN A 47 -4.85 9.14 4.13
C ASN A 47 -6.04 8.50 4.84
N GLN A 48 -6.57 7.41 4.28
CA GLN A 48 -7.64 6.68 4.97
C GLN A 48 -7.06 5.99 6.20
N ILE A 49 -7.76 6.19 7.32
CA ILE A 49 -7.39 5.72 8.64
C ILE A 49 -8.31 4.53 8.93
N ILE A 50 -7.74 3.33 8.96
CA ILE A 50 -8.45 2.10 9.28
C ILE A 50 -8.09 1.73 10.71
N ARG A 51 -9.07 1.40 11.55
CA ARG A 51 -8.79 1.18 12.97
C ARG A 51 -8.08 -0.15 13.16
N GLU A 52 -7.03 -0.15 13.98
CA GLU A 52 -6.15 -1.29 14.21
C GLU A 52 -6.83 -2.42 14.99
N TYR A 53 -7.88 -2.15 15.79
CA TYR A 53 -8.65 -3.22 16.46
C TYR A 53 -9.22 -4.26 15.49
N LEU A 54 -9.29 -3.95 14.20
CA LEU A 54 -9.68 -4.92 13.17
C LEU A 54 -8.63 -6.04 13.01
N LEU A 55 -7.41 -5.87 13.53
CA LEU A 55 -6.40 -6.91 13.65
C LEU A 55 -6.74 -7.92 14.74
N ASP A 56 -7.51 -7.56 15.77
CA ASP A 56 -7.90 -8.47 16.87
C ASP A 56 -8.50 -9.77 16.33
N GLY A 57 -9.31 -9.69 15.25
CA GLY A 57 -9.89 -10.87 14.60
C GLY A 57 -8.85 -11.81 13.96
N VAL A 58 -7.75 -11.25 13.46
CA VAL A 58 -6.63 -11.99 12.86
C VAL A 58 -5.68 -12.52 13.93
N GLU A 59 -5.43 -11.75 14.98
CA GLU A 59 -4.59 -12.14 16.13
C GLU A 59 -5.14 -13.33 16.88
N ASN A 60 -6.43 -13.29 17.20
CA ASN A 60 -7.11 -14.35 17.95
C ASN A 60 -7.21 -15.69 17.17
N SER A 61 -6.83 -15.70 15.89
CA SER A 61 -6.92 -16.88 15.01
C SER A 61 -5.57 -17.49 14.64
N GLU A 62 -4.46 -17.09 15.30
CA GLU A 62 -3.10 -17.58 15.02
C GLU A 62 -2.66 -17.35 13.55
N ARG A 63 -3.23 -16.34 12.88
CA ARG A 63 -2.98 -16.04 11.46
C ARG A 63 -1.82 -15.04 11.26
N ILE A 64 -0.86 -15.04 12.19
CA ILE A 64 0.27 -14.10 12.21
C ILE A 64 1.58 -14.83 11.96
N ASP A 65 2.28 -14.41 10.91
CA ASP A 65 3.68 -14.77 10.66
C ASP A 65 4.57 -13.61 11.14
N ARG A 66 5.72 -13.92 11.76
CA ARG A 66 6.75 -12.91 12.07
C ARG A 66 7.99 -13.13 11.23
N VAL A 67 8.58 -12.03 10.74
CA VAL A 67 9.80 -12.05 9.91
C VAL A 67 10.73 -10.92 10.28
N SER A 68 12.03 -11.15 10.18
CA SER A 68 13.04 -10.09 10.14
C SER A 68 13.13 -9.54 8.71
N GLY A 69 13.15 -8.22 8.56
CA GLY A 69 13.23 -7.60 7.24
C GLY A 69 13.60 -6.14 7.23
N LYS A 70 14.08 -5.69 6.06
CA LYS A 70 14.43 -4.29 5.78
C LYS A 70 13.51 -3.74 4.71
N LEU A 71 12.86 -2.62 5.02
CA LEU A 71 11.97 -1.93 4.11
C LEU A 71 12.68 -0.72 3.48
N ARG A 72 12.54 -0.55 2.17
CA ARG A 72 12.93 0.67 1.45
C ARG A 72 11.73 1.30 0.78
N GLY A 73 11.62 2.62 0.93
CA GLY A 73 10.59 3.42 0.29
C GLY A 73 10.88 3.75 -1.18
N PRO A 74 9.94 4.39 -1.88
CA PRO A 74 10.06 4.73 -3.30
C PRO A 74 11.17 5.71 -3.65
N LYS A 75 11.73 6.43 -2.68
CA LYS A 75 12.90 7.29 -2.87
C LYS A 75 14.19 6.60 -2.43
N ASN A 76 14.16 5.27 -2.28
CA ASN A 76 15.24 4.43 -1.77
C ASN A 76 15.69 4.77 -0.35
N GLU A 77 14.84 5.42 0.44
CA GLU A 77 15.08 5.65 1.85
C GLU A 77 14.80 4.38 2.66
N PHE A 78 15.66 4.06 3.62
CA PHE A 78 15.37 2.98 4.57
C PHE A 78 14.24 3.37 5.51
N LYS A 79 13.35 2.42 5.77
CA LYS A 79 12.24 2.53 6.72
C LYS A 79 12.34 1.41 7.74
N ASP A 80 11.91 1.74 8.94
CA ASP A 80 11.80 0.78 10.03
C ASP A 80 10.57 -0.08 9.80
N PHE A 81 10.78 -1.37 9.50
CA PHE A 81 9.72 -2.32 9.21
C PHE A 81 8.87 -2.64 10.45
N ALA A 82 9.37 -2.37 11.67
CA ALA A 82 8.62 -2.56 12.91
C ALA A 82 7.28 -1.80 12.93
N ASN A 83 7.20 -0.67 12.21
CA ASN A 83 6.01 0.17 12.10
C ASN A 83 5.10 -0.21 10.90
N PHE A 84 5.37 -1.33 10.24
CA PHE A 84 4.62 -1.79 9.08
C PHE A 84 4.12 -3.21 9.30
N LEU A 85 3.09 -3.57 8.54
CA LEU A 85 2.59 -4.92 8.44
C LEU A 85 2.27 -5.25 6.99
N ILE A 86 2.26 -6.55 6.69
CA ILE A 86 1.79 -7.06 5.41
C ILE A 86 0.49 -7.82 5.63
N LEU A 87 -0.57 -7.40 4.95
CA LEU A 87 -1.82 -8.15 4.91
C LEU A 87 -1.82 -9.04 3.67
N LYS A 88 -1.65 -10.35 3.86
CA LYS A 88 -1.80 -11.35 2.81
C LYS A 88 -3.26 -11.80 2.77
N LEU A 89 -3.90 -11.77 1.61
CA LEU A 89 -5.29 -12.20 1.47
C LEU A 89 -5.59 -12.71 0.05
N SER A 90 -6.70 -13.43 -0.09
CA SER A 90 -7.19 -13.96 -1.36
C SER A 90 -8.23 -13.01 -1.97
N VAL A 91 -7.95 -12.51 -3.17
CA VAL A 91 -8.89 -11.71 -3.99
C VAL A 91 -9.03 -12.38 -5.34
N ASP A 92 -10.27 -12.65 -5.76
CA ASP A 92 -10.58 -13.33 -7.03
C ASP A 92 -9.81 -14.65 -7.23
N GLY A 93 -9.60 -15.38 -6.15
CA GLY A 93 -8.85 -16.65 -6.14
C GLY A 93 -7.33 -16.53 -6.23
N LEU A 94 -6.79 -15.31 -6.19
CA LEU A 94 -5.35 -15.04 -6.18
C LEU A 94 -4.92 -14.48 -4.83
N MET A 95 -3.77 -14.95 -4.34
CA MET A 95 -3.15 -14.35 -3.16
C MET A 95 -2.49 -13.02 -3.55
N VAL A 96 -2.83 -11.98 -2.80
CA VAL A 96 -2.27 -10.62 -2.94
C VAL A 96 -1.78 -10.15 -1.58
N LYS A 97 -0.90 -9.15 -1.60
CA LYS A 97 -0.31 -8.56 -0.40
C LYS A 97 -0.50 -7.05 -0.40
N PHE A 98 -0.98 -6.55 0.73
CA PHE A 98 -0.97 -5.13 1.04
C PHE A 98 0.17 -4.84 2.00
N LEU A 99 0.89 -3.75 1.76
CA LEU A 99 1.74 -3.11 2.75
C LEU A 99 0.93 -2.02 3.45
N ALA A 100 0.87 -2.08 4.78
CA ALA A 100 0.24 -1.08 5.61
C ALA A 100 1.24 -0.54 6.66
N GLU A 101 1.09 0.73 7.00
CA GLU A 101 1.85 1.42 8.05
C GLU A 101 0.96 1.51 9.29
N ALA A 102 1.45 1.02 10.42
CA ALA A 102 0.83 1.21 11.72
C ALA A 102 1.17 2.61 12.23
N GLY A 103 0.15 3.39 12.54
CA GLY A 103 0.23 4.79 12.94
C GLY A 103 -0.13 5.01 14.40
N VAL A 104 -0.04 6.27 14.82
CA VAL A 104 -0.41 6.70 16.17
C VAL A 104 -1.93 6.57 16.38
N TYR A 105 -2.34 6.16 17.58
CA TYR A 105 -3.73 5.90 18.00
C TYR A 105 -4.37 4.69 17.31
N ASP A 106 -3.60 3.62 17.18
CA ASP A 106 -4.09 2.32 16.76
C ASP A 106 -4.79 2.41 15.39
N ASN A 107 -4.07 2.96 14.41
CA ASN A 107 -4.59 3.20 13.07
C ASN A 107 -3.67 2.61 12.01
N LEU A 108 -4.24 1.89 11.06
CA LEU A 108 -3.58 1.38 9.87
C LEU A 108 -3.78 2.32 8.69
N ARG A 109 -2.69 2.54 7.95
CA ARG A 109 -2.69 3.27 6.70
C ARG A 109 -2.28 2.33 5.57
N ILE A 110 -3.09 2.25 4.52
CA ILE A 110 -2.74 1.51 3.31
C ILE A 110 -1.62 2.24 2.56
N VAL A 111 -0.53 1.53 2.25
CA VAL A 111 0.67 2.11 1.63
C VAL A 111 0.86 1.62 0.20
N ALA A 112 0.91 0.30 0.01
CA ALA A 112 1.30 -0.29 -1.27
C ALA A 112 0.62 -1.66 -1.47
N VAL A 113 0.63 -2.15 -2.71
CA VAL A 113 0.15 -3.50 -3.06
C VAL A 113 1.14 -4.20 -3.99
N ASP A 114 1.26 -5.52 -3.89
CA ASP A 114 2.16 -6.31 -4.76
C ASP A 114 1.59 -6.57 -6.17
N SER A 115 0.27 -6.48 -6.33
CA SER A 115 -0.43 -6.80 -7.56
C SER A 115 -0.80 -5.56 -8.37
N LYS A 116 -0.39 -5.53 -9.65
CA LYS A 116 -0.78 -4.47 -10.60
C LYS A 116 -2.28 -4.42 -10.82
N ASN A 117 -2.94 -5.58 -10.95
CA ASN A 117 -4.39 -5.65 -11.13
C ASN A 117 -5.14 -5.01 -9.95
N LEU A 118 -4.61 -5.20 -8.74
CA LEU A 118 -5.18 -4.59 -7.54
C LEU A 118 -4.89 -3.09 -7.48
N ALA A 119 -3.68 -2.67 -7.85
CA ALA A 119 -3.28 -1.26 -7.91
C ALA A 119 -4.14 -0.45 -8.90
N GLU A 120 -4.64 -1.07 -9.97
CA GLU A 120 -5.47 -0.43 -10.99
C GLU A 120 -6.94 -0.22 -10.57
N ARG A 121 -7.44 -0.95 -9.57
CA ARG A 121 -8.83 -0.83 -9.07
C ARG A 121 -9.16 0.54 -8.50
N SER A 122 -10.44 0.86 -8.33
CA SER A 122 -10.83 2.14 -7.71
C SER A 122 -10.34 2.23 -6.26
N SER A 123 -10.13 3.46 -5.76
CA SER A 123 -9.77 3.69 -4.36
C SER A 123 -10.74 3.00 -3.41
N ASP A 124 -12.05 3.19 -3.65
CA ASP A 124 -13.10 2.62 -2.81
C ASP A 124 -13.06 1.10 -2.78
N ASP A 125 -12.79 0.45 -3.91
CA ASP A 125 -12.69 -1.01 -3.95
C ASP A 125 -11.47 -1.53 -3.19
N ILE A 126 -10.33 -0.86 -3.31
CA ILE A 126 -9.10 -1.22 -2.58
C ILE A 126 -9.32 -1.09 -1.06
N ILE A 127 -9.89 0.03 -0.62
CA ILE A 127 -10.18 0.29 0.80
C ILE A 127 -11.18 -0.73 1.33
N ARG A 128 -12.25 -0.99 0.56
CA ARG A 128 -13.27 -1.98 0.91
C ARG A 128 -12.68 -3.38 1.06
N ILE A 129 -11.90 -3.86 0.09
CA ILE A 129 -11.24 -5.18 0.15
C ILE A 129 -10.35 -5.27 1.39
N PHE A 130 -9.53 -4.26 1.66
CA PHE A 130 -8.65 -4.26 2.82
C PHE A 130 -9.44 -4.32 4.13
N THR A 131 -10.52 -3.54 4.23
CA THR A 131 -11.36 -3.45 5.43
C THR A 131 -12.13 -4.74 5.65
N GLU A 132 -12.81 -5.25 4.62
CA GLU A 132 -13.59 -6.50 4.67
C GLU A 132 -12.68 -7.71 4.99
N ALA A 133 -11.44 -7.72 4.51
CA ALA A 133 -10.48 -8.78 4.79
C ALA A 133 -10.00 -8.81 6.25
N LEU A 134 -9.99 -7.66 6.93
CA LEU A 134 -9.72 -7.57 8.36
C LEU A 134 -10.96 -7.92 9.19
N GLU A 135 -12.15 -7.46 8.77
CA GLU A 135 -13.41 -7.77 9.44
C GLU A 135 -13.81 -9.25 9.32
N ASN A 136 -13.48 -9.89 8.19
CA ASN A 136 -13.87 -11.27 7.87
C ASN A 136 -12.66 -12.10 7.41
N PRO A 137 -11.67 -12.34 8.28
CA PRO A 137 -10.40 -12.93 7.87
C PRO A 137 -10.51 -14.34 7.29
N ASP A 138 -11.50 -15.13 7.73
CA ASP A 138 -11.73 -16.48 7.20
C ASP A 138 -12.15 -16.46 5.72
N SER A 139 -13.08 -15.56 5.35
CA SER A 139 -13.60 -15.43 3.99
C SER A 139 -12.53 -15.03 2.98
N TYR A 140 -11.53 -14.28 3.43
CA TYR A 140 -10.44 -13.78 2.61
C TYR A 140 -9.15 -14.58 2.76
N ASN A 141 -9.14 -15.65 3.57
CA ASN A 141 -7.92 -16.37 3.96
C ASN A 141 -6.80 -15.42 4.40
N THR A 142 -7.18 -14.41 5.18
CA THR A 142 -6.32 -13.31 5.60
C THR A 142 -5.23 -13.84 6.52
N LYS A 143 -4.01 -13.35 6.33
CA LYS A 143 -2.87 -13.51 7.24
C LYS A 143 -2.14 -12.19 7.37
N VAL A 144 -1.62 -11.93 8.56
CA VAL A 144 -0.80 -10.75 8.82
C VAL A 144 0.66 -11.20 8.96
N VAL A 145 1.57 -10.48 8.30
CA VAL A 145 3.00 -10.61 8.54
C VAL A 145 3.48 -9.38 9.26
N LEU A 146 4.12 -9.57 10.40
CA LEU A 146 4.72 -8.52 11.21
C LEU A 146 6.24 -8.66 11.20
N SER A 147 6.92 -7.55 11.48
CA SER A 147 8.33 -7.60 11.86
C SER A 147 8.50 -8.37 13.18
N ASP A 148 9.63 -9.05 13.38
CA ASP A 148 9.95 -9.70 14.66
C ASP A 148 9.93 -8.72 15.83
N ASP A 149 10.41 -7.50 15.59
CA ASP A 149 10.43 -6.37 16.51
C ASP A 149 9.20 -5.46 16.40
N SER A 150 8.13 -5.91 15.73
CA SER A 150 6.94 -5.10 15.54
C SER A 150 6.31 -4.70 16.87
N THR A 151 5.95 -3.43 16.95
CA THR A 151 5.24 -2.83 18.09
C THR A 151 3.73 -2.94 17.98
N VAL A 152 3.23 -3.45 16.84
CA VAL A 152 1.82 -3.81 16.62
C VAL A 152 1.48 -4.92 17.62
N ARG A 153 0.51 -4.66 18.48
CA ARG A 153 0.17 -5.49 19.64
C ARG A 153 -0.96 -6.44 19.33
#